data_AF-A0AA88R435-F1
#
_entry.id   AF-A0AA88R435-F1
#
_cell.length_a   1.000
_cell.length_b   1.000
_cell.length_c   1.000
_cell.angle_alpha   90.00
_cell.angle_beta   90.00
_cell.angle_gamma   90.00
#
_symmetry.space_group_name_H-M   'P 1'
#
loop_
_entity.id
_entity.type
_entity.pdbx_description
1 polymer ?
#
loop_
_entity_poly.entity_id
_entity_poly.type
_entity_poly.pdbx_seq_one_letter_code
_entity_poly.pdbx_strand_id
1 'polypeptide(L)'
;MALGFSSLLTAFAANRKNPMEEQWAKDMAIGDGAETAKEKRKRWSSMNENDIETIDDIDQILSHNECLLEGNGVEGCGPLKNVALMGVSLGDGGKQMVTDDNVIEKNIQNRRFIFRDCKIGQAKSTVAASAASLINPHLHIEALASPETENMFDDTFSDNLGVVINALDNVNARLYVDHRCL
;
A
#
# COMPACT_ATOMS: atom_id res chain seq x y z
N MET A 1 4.65 -20.69 -26.45
CA MET A 1 5.06 -19.43 -27.08
C MET A 1 5.55 -18.53 -25.96
N ALA A 2 6.81 -18.73 -25.55
CA ALA A 2 7.44 -18.09 -24.40
C ALA A 2 8.46 -17.09 -24.96
N LEU A 3 8.04 -15.85 -25.13
CA LEU A 3 8.89 -14.73 -25.52
C LEU A 3 8.37 -13.51 -24.75
N GLY A 4 9.17 -12.98 -23.82
CA GLY A 4 8.86 -11.72 -23.16
C GLY A 4 9.57 -11.42 -21.84
N PHE A 5 10.14 -12.42 -21.16
CA PHE A 5 10.66 -12.24 -19.78
C PHE A 5 12.10 -11.72 -19.66
N SER A 6 12.75 -11.26 -20.75
CA SER A 6 14.20 -10.96 -20.72
C SER A 6 14.64 -9.65 -21.37
N SER A 7 13.74 -8.79 -21.88
CA SER A 7 14.14 -7.58 -22.63
C SER A 7 13.64 -6.24 -22.09
N LEU A 8 13.02 -6.22 -20.91
CA LEU A 8 12.61 -4.96 -20.24
C LEU A 8 13.52 -4.56 -19.06
N LEU A 9 14.63 -5.28 -18.85
CA LEU A 9 15.54 -5.07 -17.72
C LEU A 9 16.69 -4.08 -18.00
N THR A 10 16.65 -3.32 -19.10
CA THR A 10 17.79 -2.45 -19.49
C THR A 10 17.42 -1.08 -20.05
N ALA A 11 16.37 -0.42 -19.54
CA ALA A 11 16.19 1.00 -19.81
C ALA A 11 15.28 1.65 -18.76
N PHE A 12 15.88 2.22 -17.71
CA PHE A 12 15.54 3.50 -17.06
C PHE A 12 16.18 3.54 -15.65
N ALA A 13 17.50 3.62 -15.62
CA ALA A 13 18.25 4.12 -14.47
C ALA A 13 18.90 5.43 -14.90
N ALA A 14 18.10 6.50 -14.95
CA ALA A 14 18.60 7.82 -15.27
C ALA A 14 17.90 8.89 -14.42
N ASN A 15 18.48 9.10 -13.24
CA ASN A 15 18.76 10.44 -12.71
C ASN A 15 17.64 11.15 -11.93
N ARG A 16 17.07 10.48 -10.93
CA ARG A 16 16.69 11.16 -9.68
C ARG A 16 17.44 10.47 -8.55
N LYS A 17 18.28 11.20 -7.81
CA LYS A 17 18.69 10.74 -6.49
C LYS A 17 17.56 11.11 -5.55
N ASN A 18 16.68 10.16 -5.21
CA ASN A 18 15.70 10.40 -4.18
C ASN A 18 16.45 10.43 -2.82
N PRO A 19 16.34 11.48 -2.00
CA PRO A 19 16.91 11.50 -0.65
C PRO A 19 16.51 10.25 0.17
N MET A 20 15.34 9.68 -0.13
CA MET A 20 14.83 8.47 0.49
C MET A 20 15.57 7.20 0.04
N GLU A 21 16.03 7.11 -1.22
CA GLU A 21 16.86 5.99 -1.69
C GLU A 21 18.25 6.01 -1.04
N GLU A 22 18.86 7.20 -0.91
CA GLU A 22 20.15 7.34 -0.23
C GLU A 22 20.02 7.00 1.27
N GLN A 23 18.89 7.39 1.87
CA GLN A 23 18.55 7.04 3.24
C GLN A 23 18.34 5.53 3.41
N TRP A 24 17.59 4.90 2.50
CA TRP A 24 17.37 3.46 2.47
C TRP A 24 18.67 2.69 2.31
N ALA A 25 19.55 3.13 1.41
CA ALA A 25 20.86 2.52 1.21
C ALA A 25 21.73 2.57 2.48
N LYS A 26 21.66 3.67 3.25
CA LYS A 26 22.33 3.80 4.57
C LYS A 26 21.70 2.91 5.64
N ASP A 27 20.38 2.76 5.61
CA ASP A 27 19.63 1.94 6.56
C ASP A 27 19.88 0.43 6.34
N MET A 28 20.11 0.02 5.09
CA MET A 28 20.38 -1.36 4.67
C MET A 28 21.87 -1.74 4.64
N ALA A 29 22.78 -0.77 4.74
CA ALA A 29 24.22 -1.03 4.77
C ALA A 29 24.60 -1.87 6.00
N ILE A 30 25.62 -2.73 5.85
CA ILE A 30 26.15 -3.60 6.91
C ILE A 30 27.66 -3.34 7.03
N GLY A 31 28.18 -3.29 8.25
CA GLY A 31 29.60 -3.01 8.52
C GLY A 31 29.89 -1.52 8.63
N ASP A 32 31.08 -1.08 8.20
CA ASP A 32 31.61 0.27 8.44
C ASP A 32 30.82 1.41 7.74
N GLY A 33 29.90 1.07 6.82
CA GLY A 33 29.00 2.01 6.15
C GLY A 33 27.58 2.07 6.72
N ALA A 34 27.27 1.28 7.74
CA ALA A 34 25.94 1.19 8.34
C ALA A 34 25.70 2.30 9.36
N GLU A 35 24.56 2.99 9.28
CA GLU A 35 24.15 3.94 10.32
C GLU A 35 23.86 3.18 11.62
N THR A 36 24.50 3.57 12.73
CA THR A 36 24.26 2.94 14.03
C THR A 36 22.86 3.27 14.55
N ALA A 37 22.30 2.40 15.40
CA ALA A 37 20.99 2.67 16.03
C ALA A 37 20.95 4.00 16.82
N LYS A 38 22.09 4.48 17.33
CA LYS A 38 22.20 5.76 18.04
C LYS A 38 22.15 6.94 17.08
N GLU A 39 22.79 6.83 15.92
CA GLU A 39 22.74 7.83 14.85
C GLU A 39 21.34 7.92 14.25
N LYS A 40 20.70 6.77 13.99
CA LYS A 40 19.28 6.70 13.58
C LYS A 40 18.40 7.49 14.54
N ARG A 41 18.44 7.17 15.83
CA ARG A 41 17.61 7.86 16.84
C ARG A 41 17.86 9.37 16.86
N LYS A 42 19.11 9.80 16.85
CA LYS A 42 19.47 11.23 16.86
C LYS A 42 18.94 11.94 15.62
N ARG A 43 19.00 11.28 14.46
CA ARG A 43 18.47 11.78 13.19
C ARG A 43 16.95 11.95 13.24
N TRP A 44 16.22 10.91 13.65
CA TRP A 44 14.76 10.97 13.82
C TRP A 44 14.33 12.06 14.82
N SER A 45 15.11 12.29 15.89
CA SER A 45 14.88 13.40 16.82
C SER A 45 15.33 14.79 16.31
N SER A 46 15.99 14.87 15.15
CA SER A 46 16.49 16.12 14.56
C SER A 46 15.85 16.47 13.21
N MET A 47 15.08 15.56 12.61
CA MET A 47 14.16 15.91 11.53
C MET A 47 13.15 16.88 12.14
N ASN A 48 12.97 18.04 11.49
CA ASN A 48 12.09 19.10 11.98
C ASN A 48 10.74 18.52 12.43
N GLU A 49 10.50 18.54 13.75
CA GLU A 49 9.16 18.43 14.35
C GLU A 49 8.26 19.64 13.97
N ASN A 50 8.80 20.62 13.24
CA ASN A 50 8.22 21.95 13.06
C ASN A 50 7.25 22.10 11.88
N ASP A 51 7.00 21.06 11.07
CA ASP A 51 6.06 21.18 9.92
C ASP A 51 4.72 20.45 10.15
N ILE A 52 4.61 19.63 11.20
CA ILE A 52 3.39 18.92 11.59
C ILE A 52 3.23 19.17 13.10
N GLU A 53 2.68 20.33 13.45
CA GLU A 53 2.60 20.77 14.84
C GLU A 53 1.32 20.26 15.52
N THR A 54 0.31 19.88 14.74
CA THR A 54 -1.01 19.51 15.24
C THR A 54 -1.53 18.20 14.65
N ILE A 55 -2.51 17.60 15.35
CA ILE A 55 -3.24 16.45 14.82
C ILE A 55 -4.04 16.83 13.57
N ASP A 56 -4.45 18.09 13.44
CA ASP A 56 -5.16 18.60 12.27
C ASP A 56 -4.25 18.59 11.02
N ASP A 57 -2.96 18.91 11.17
CA ASP A 57 -1.97 18.83 10.08
C ASP A 57 -1.79 17.37 9.61
N ILE A 58 -1.77 16.43 10.56
CA ILE A 58 -1.70 14.99 10.26
C ILE A 58 -2.95 14.55 9.50
N ASP A 59 -4.13 14.92 9.98
CA ASP A 59 -5.41 14.55 9.36
C ASP A 59 -5.51 15.14 7.95
N GLN A 60 -5.05 16.37 7.73
CA GLN A 60 -5.01 16.99 6.41
C GLN A 60 -4.04 16.26 5.47
N ILE A 61 -2.87 15.84 5.93
CA ILE A 61 -1.95 15.05 5.11
C ILE A 61 -2.59 13.71 4.76
N LEU A 62 -3.16 13.00 5.74
CA LEU A 62 -3.78 11.70 5.51
C LEU A 62 -4.97 11.78 4.54
N SER A 63 -5.76 12.86 4.60
CA SER A 63 -6.97 12.99 3.80
C SER A 63 -6.70 13.19 2.30
N HIS A 64 -5.57 13.81 1.92
CA HIS A 64 -5.27 14.16 0.52
C HIS A 64 -4.44 13.12 -0.25
N ASN A 65 -4.06 12.01 0.39
CA ASN A 65 -3.24 10.98 -0.26
C ASN A 65 -4.09 9.91 -0.95
N GLU A 66 -3.65 9.41 -2.11
CA GLU A 66 -4.16 8.17 -2.66
C GLU A 66 -3.49 6.97 -1.98
N CYS A 67 -4.30 5.99 -1.56
CA CYS A 67 -3.83 4.82 -0.84
C CYS A 67 -4.24 3.53 -1.56
N LEU A 68 -3.26 2.68 -1.86
CA LEU A 68 -3.49 1.32 -2.35
C LEU A 68 -3.22 0.32 -1.23
N LEU A 69 -4.18 -0.55 -0.96
CA LEU A 69 -4.03 -1.71 -0.08
C LEU A 69 -4.05 -3.00 -0.91
N GLU A 70 -2.93 -3.70 -0.93
CA GLU A 70 -2.71 -4.90 -1.73
C GLU A 70 -2.69 -6.16 -0.87
N GLY A 71 -3.46 -7.19 -1.25
CA GLY A 71 -3.61 -8.41 -0.46
C GLY A 71 -4.73 -8.31 0.57
N ASN A 72 -5.96 -8.11 0.09
CA ASN A 72 -7.17 -8.02 0.92
C ASN A 72 -7.69 -9.39 1.40
N GLY A 73 -6.78 -10.32 1.64
CA GLY A 73 -7.05 -11.61 2.21
C GLY A 73 -7.19 -11.56 3.72
N VAL A 74 -6.70 -12.62 4.35
CA VAL A 74 -6.70 -12.84 5.80
C VAL A 74 -5.98 -11.70 6.53
N GLU A 75 -4.92 -11.14 5.95
CA GLU A 75 -4.02 -10.15 6.57
C GLU A 75 -4.46 -8.70 6.32
N GLY A 76 -5.09 -8.40 5.18
CA GLY A 76 -5.53 -7.04 4.82
C GLY A 76 -6.69 -6.48 5.64
N CYS A 77 -7.46 -7.34 6.33
CA CYS A 77 -8.63 -6.91 7.12
C CYS A 77 -8.31 -5.89 8.23
N GLY A 78 -7.16 -6.06 8.89
CA GLY A 78 -6.73 -5.21 10.01
C GLY A 78 -6.32 -3.81 9.52
N PRO A 79 -5.35 -3.72 8.59
CA PRO A 79 -4.98 -2.47 7.95
C PRO A 79 -6.17 -1.73 7.35
N LEU A 80 -7.05 -2.41 6.59
CA LEU A 80 -8.22 -1.79 5.97
C LEU A 80 -9.14 -1.11 7.00
N LYS A 81 -9.43 -1.80 8.11
CA LYS A 81 -10.24 -1.23 9.20
C LYS A 81 -9.57 0.02 9.79
N ASN A 82 -8.26 -0.02 10.01
CA ASN A 82 -7.54 1.10 10.61
C ASN A 82 -7.53 2.30 9.65
N VAL A 83 -7.20 2.10 8.39
CA VAL A 83 -7.18 3.14 7.34
C VAL A 83 -8.58 3.75 7.16
N ALA A 84 -9.63 2.91 7.18
CA ALA A 84 -11.02 3.36 7.14
C ALA A 84 -11.42 4.25 8.34
N LEU A 85 -10.96 3.90 9.55
CA LEU A 85 -11.25 4.65 10.77
C LEU A 85 -10.40 5.92 10.92
N MET A 86 -9.18 5.92 10.39
CA MET A 86 -8.28 7.09 10.40
C MET A 86 -8.65 8.14 9.35
N GLY A 87 -9.60 7.85 8.45
CA GLY A 87 -10.06 8.82 7.45
C GLY A 87 -9.02 9.15 6.37
N VAL A 88 -8.12 8.21 6.08
CA VAL A 88 -7.16 8.34 4.99
C VAL A 88 -7.92 8.55 3.67
N SER A 89 -7.41 9.37 2.76
CA SER A 89 -8.00 9.59 1.43
C SER A 89 -9.45 10.12 1.44
N LEU A 90 -9.91 10.76 2.51
CA LEU A 90 -11.26 11.36 2.58
C LEU A 90 -11.37 12.77 1.97
N GLY A 91 -10.24 13.43 1.71
CA GLY A 91 -10.21 14.79 1.16
C GLY A 91 -10.51 14.84 -0.33
N ASP A 92 -10.65 16.05 -0.87
CA ASP A 92 -10.87 16.24 -2.31
C ASP A 92 -9.68 15.68 -3.10
N GLY A 93 -9.96 14.73 -4.00
CA GLY A 93 -8.95 14.01 -4.78
C GLY A 93 -8.33 12.80 -4.07
N GLY A 94 -8.67 12.54 -2.81
CA GLY A 94 -8.30 11.31 -2.12
C GLY A 94 -9.02 10.09 -2.69
N LYS A 95 -8.28 9.01 -2.92
CA LYS A 95 -8.83 7.74 -3.40
C LYS A 95 -8.24 6.56 -2.65
N GLN A 96 -9.09 5.68 -2.14
CA GLN A 96 -8.66 4.38 -1.62
C GLN A 96 -8.89 3.30 -2.65
N MET A 97 -7.92 2.42 -2.81
CA MET A 97 -8.00 1.28 -3.71
C MET A 97 -7.63 0.01 -2.97
N VAL A 98 -8.40 -1.05 -3.20
CA VAL A 98 -8.16 -2.37 -2.63
C VAL A 98 -8.05 -3.41 -3.74
N THR A 99 -6.97 -4.19 -3.73
CA THR A 99 -6.76 -5.27 -4.71
C THR A 99 -6.48 -6.61 -4.03
N ASP A 100 -7.04 -7.68 -4.60
CA ASP A 100 -6.78 -9.09 -4.26
C ASP A 100 -7.33 -9.94 -5.41
N ASP A 101 -6.50 -10.81 -5.97
CA ASP A 101 -6.82 -11.66 -7.11
C ASP A 101 -7.63 -12.91 -6.72
N ASN A 102 -7.84 -13.14 -5.42
CA ASN A 102 -8.54 -14.31 -4.92
C ASN A 102 -10.03 -14.04 -4.65
N VAL A 103 -10.75 -15.15 -4.51
CA VAL A 103 -12.14 -15.18 -4.08
C VAL A 103 -12.27 -15.67 -2.64
N ILE A 104 -13.43 -15.43 -2.03
CA ILE A 104 -13.77 -15.91 -0.69
C ILE A 104 -13.92 -17.43 -0.72
N GLU A 105 -13.11 -18.10 0.11
CA GLU A 105 -13.20 -19.53 0.36
C GLU A 105 -13.93 -19.83 1.68
N LYS A 106 -14.46 -21.06 1.80
CA LYS A 106 -15.24 -21.52 2.97
C LYS A 106 -14.46 -21.45 4.29
N ASN A 107 -13.15 -21.65 4.24
CA ASN A 107 -12.22 -21.59 5.37
C ASN A 107 -12.00 -20.16 5.92
N ILE A 108 -12.23 -19.13 5.11
CA ILE A 108 -11.98 -17.72 5.45
C ILE A 108 -13.19 -17.07 6.13
N GLN A 109 -14.40 -17.41 5.69
CA GLN A 109 -15.67 -16.79 6.12
C GLN A 109 -15.86 -16.77 7.65
N ASN A 110 -15.44 -17.83 8.36
CA ASN A 110 -15.65 -17.97 9.81
C ASN A 110 -14.55 -17.35 10.68
N ARG A 111 -13.44 -16.89 10.09
CA ARG A 111 -12.25 -16.43 10.85
C ARG A 111 -12.01 -14.93 10.79
N ARG A 112 -12.78 -14.16 10.01
CA ARG A 112 -12.48 -12.75 9.72
C ARG A 112 -13.72 -11.88 9.80
N PHE A 113 -13.59 -10.75 10.50
CA PHE A 113 -14.72 -9.88 10.84
C PHE A 113 -15.36 -9.21 9.61
N ILE A 114 -14.56 -8.78 8.63
CA ILE A 114 -15.06 -8.10 7.42
C ILE A 114 -15.66 -9.05 6.36
N PHE A 115 -15.46 -10.35 6.51
CA PHE A 115 -15.98 -11.39 5.59
C PHE A 115 -17.15 -12.17 6.19
N ARG A 116 -17.77 -11.64 7.25
CA ARG A 116 -18.99 -12.23 7.81
C ARG A 116 -20.13 -12.08 6.79
N ASP A 117 -20.92 -13.12 6.63
CA ASP A 117 -22.12 -13.16 5.77
C ASP A 117 -21.89 -12.92 4.26
N CYS A 118 -20.64 -12.88 3.79
CA CYS A 118 -20.33 -12.83 2.36
C CYS A 118 -20.52 -14.20 1.68
N LYS A 119 -20.72 -14.20 0.36
CA LYS A 119 -20.92 -15.44 -0.41
C LYS A 119 -19.56 -16.01 -0.83
N ILE A 120 -19.40 -17.32 -0.65
CA ILE A 120 -18.26 -18.07 -1.20
C ILE A 120 -18.19 -17.82 -2.71
N GLY A 121 -16.98 -17.58 -3.22
CA GLY A 121 -16.73 -17.27 -4.62
C GLY A 121 -16.82 -15.79 -5.00
N GLN A 122 -17.21 -14.90 -4.08
CA GLN A 122 -17.09 -13.45 -4.32
C GLN A 122 -15.63 -13.00 -4.29
N ALA A 123 -15.26 -12.02 -5.12
CA ALA A 123 -13.93 -11.42 -5.09
C ALA A 123 -13.66 -10.77 -3.73
N LYS A 124 -12.49 -11.04 -3.14
CA LYS A 124 -12.14 -10.54 -1.80
C LYS A 124 -12.06 -9.02 -1.76
N SER A 125 -11.46 -8.39 -2.76
CA SER A 125 -11.37 -6.93 -2.88
C SER A 125 -12.74 -6.26 -2.91
N THR A 126 -13.71 -6.81 -3.66
CA THR A 126 -15.09 -6.27 -3.69
C THR A 126 -15.78 -6.36 -2.34
N VAL A 127 -15.64 -7.49 -1.63
CA VAL A 127 -16.22 -7.64 -0.29
C VAL A 127 -15.52 -6.72 0.71
N ALA A 128 -14.19 -6.58 0.60
CA ALA A 128 -13.40 -5.70 1.45
C ALA A 128 -13.79 -4.23 1.27
N ALA A 129 -13.92 -3.76 0.02
CA ALA A 129 -14.40 -2.41 -0.29
C ALA A 129 -15.79 -2.17 0.32
N SER A 130 -16.72 -3.12 0.13
CA SER A 130 -18.07 -3.03 0.70
C SER A 130 -18.04 -2.94 2.23
N ALA A 131 -17.19 -3.75 2.89
CA ALA A 131 -17.05 -3.73 4.34
C ALA A 131 -16.42 -2.43 4.86
N ALA A 132 -15.45 -1.86 4.14
CA ALA A 132 -14.85 -0.57 4.49
C ALA A 132 -15.88 0.56 4.37
N SER A 133 -16.69 0.59 3.30
CA SER A 133 -17.77 1.56 3.15
C SER A 133 -18.83 1.45 4.25
N LEU A 134 -19.06 0.25 4.81
CA LEU A 134 -19.93 0.09 5.99
C LEU A 134 -19.29 0.62 7.27
N ILE A 135 -17.95 0.54 7.40
CA ILE A 135 -17.21 1.09 8.55
C ILE A 135 -17.23 2.62 8.49
N ASN A 136 -17.00 3.20 7.32
CA ASN A 136 -16.99 4.64 7.11
C ASN A 136 -17.63 4.99 5.75
N PRO A 137 -18.90 5.46 5.73
CA PRO A 137 -19.63 5.78 4.51
C PRO A 137 -19.05 6.95 3.70
N HIS A 138 -18.14 7.73 4.27
CA HIS A 138 -17.47 8.83 3.57
C HIS A 138 -16.28 8.35 2.72
N LEU A 139 -15.89 7.07 2.82
CA LEU A 139 -14.79 6.52 2.05
C LEU A 139 -15.12 6.40 0.57
N HIS A 140 -14.24 6.98 -0.25
CA HIS A 140 -14.18 6.75 -1.68
C HIS A 140 -13.24 5.57 -1.96
N ILE A 141 -13.78 4.35 -1.85
CA ILE A 141 -13.02 3.11 -2.02
C ILE A 141 -13.40 2.37 -3.31
N GLU A 142 -12.39 1.95 -4.07
CA GLU A 142 -12.53 1.17 -5.29
C GLU A 142 -11.90 -0.22 -5.14
N ALA A 143 -12.63 -1.24 -5.57
CA ALA A 143 -12.12 -2.61 -5.64
C ALA A 143 -11.53 -2.88 -7.03
N LEU A 144 -10.22 -3.13 -7.08
CA LEU A 144 -9.52 -3.60 -8.27
C LEU A 144 -9.52 -5.13 -8.21
N ALA A 145 -10.32 -5.75 -9.06
CA ALA A 145 -10.64 -7.18 -8.98
C ALA A 145 -10.66 -7.81 -10.39
N SER A 146 -9.53 -7.90 -11.10
CA SER A 146 -9.49 -8.63 -12.37
C SER A 146 -8.06 -8.92 -12.85
N PRO A 147 -7.83 -10.03 -13.57
CA PRO A 147 -6.64 -10.20 -14.42
C PRO A 147 -6.45 -9.05 -15.43
N GLU A 148 -7.52 -8.34 -15.77
CA GLU A 148 -7.50 -7.19 -16.68
C GLU A 148 -6.87 -5.93 -16.05
N THR A 149 -6.75 -5.87 -14.72
CA THR A 149 -6.12 -4.71 -14.03
C THR A 149 -4.59 -4.80 -14.01
N GLU A 150 -3.98 -5.88 -14.51
CA GLU A 150 -2.51 -6.01 -14.55
C GLU A 150 -1.85 -4.90 -15.40
N ASN A 151 -2.56 -4.44 -16.45
CA ASN A 151 -2.14 -3.29 -17.27
C ASN A 151 -2.55 -1.92 -16.68
N MET A 152 -3.29 -1.88 -15.57
CA MET A 152 -3.67 -0.64 -14.89
C MET A 152 -2.59 -0.18 -13.90
N PHE A 153 -1.70 -1.08 -13.47
CA PHE A 153 -0.57 -0.75 -12.59
C PHE A 153 0.64 -0.27 -13.42
N ASP A 154 0.41 0.72 -14.26
CA ASP A 154 1.48 1.37 -15.01
C ASP A 154 2.19 2.45 -14.17
N ASP A 155 3.20 3.08 -14.75
CA ASP A 155 3.98 4.12 -14.06
C ASP A 155 3.12 5.33 -13.72
N THR A 156 2.09 5.63 -14.54
CA THR A 156 1.18 6.76 -14.27
C THR A 156 0.32 6.47 -13.05
N PHE A 157 -0.17 5.24 -12.90
CA PHE A 157 -0.89 4.83 -11.71
C PHE A 157 -0.01 4.92 -10.46
N SER A 158 1.22 4.41 -10.56
CA SER A 158 2.17 4.39 -9.43
C SER A 158 2.61 5.80 -9.01
N ASP A 159 2.79 6.71 -9.97
CA ASP A 159 3.16 8.11 -9.73
C ASP A 159 2.07 8.92 -8.98
N ASN A 160 0.81 8.49 -9.07
CA ASN A 160 -0.32 9.15 -8.39
C ASN A 160 -0.57 8.61 -6.98
N LEU A 161 0.02 7.46 -6.61
CA LEU A 161 -0.13 6.87 -5.29
C LEU A 161 0.73 7.60 -4.25
N GLY A 162 0.11 8.01 -3.14
CA GLY A 162 0.82 8.54 -1.99
C GLY A 162 1.38 7.44 -1.10
N VAL A 163 0.62 6.35 -0.90
CA VAL A 163 0.99 5.24 -0.01
C VAL A 163 0.52 3.89 -0.55
N VAL A 164 1.41 2.89 -0.51
CA VAL A 164 1.08 1.48 -0.74
C VAL A 164 1.20 0.68 0.56
N ILE A 165 0.15 -0.06 0.92
CA ILE A 165 0.10 -0.92 2.11
C ILE A 165 0.08 -2.38 1.66
N ASN A 166 1.14 -3.10 1.98
CA ASN A 166 1.27 -4.53 1.69
C ASN A 166 0.60 -5.40 2.76
N ALA A 167 -0.30 -6.28 2.33
CA ALA A 167 -0.92 -7.35 3.10
C ALA A 167 -0.85 -8.71 2.34
N LEU A 168 0.24 -8.90 1.61
CA LEU A 168 0.56 -10.08 0.81
C LEU A 168 1.19 -11.19 1.65
N ASP A 169 0.87 -12.45 1.34
CA ASP A 169 1.30 -13.63 2.10
C ASP A 169 2.60 -14.29 1.60
N ASN A 170 3.13 -13.82 0.46
CA ASN A 170 4.30 -14.41 -0.19
C ASN A 170 5.40 -13.39 -0.49
N VAL A 171 6.65 -13.86 -0.40
CA VAL A 171 7.84 -13.01 -0.54
C VAL A 171 7.98 -12.42 -1.94
N ASN A 172 7.66 -13.19 -2.98
CA ASN A 172 7.84 -12.73 -4.36
C ASN A 172 6.92 -11.54 -4.69
N ALA A 173 5.65 -11.61 -4.26
CA ALA A 173 4.72 -10.50 -4.44
C ALA A 173 5.16 -9.27 -3.63
N ARG A 174 5.63 -9.45 -2.40
CA ARG A 174 6.18 -8.34 -1.60
C ARG A 174 7.37 -7.67 -2.28
N LEU A 175 8.30 -8.46 -2.84
CA LEU A 175 9.44 -7.93 -3.59
C LEU A 175 9.02 -7.22 -4.88
N TYR A 176 7.98 -7.72 -5.56
CA TYR A 176 7.44 -7.05 -6.75
C TYR A 176 6.91 -5.66 -6.40
N VAL A 177 6.10 -5.53 -5.35
CA VAL A 177 5.58 -4.24 -4.90
C VAL A 177 6.70 -3.32 -4.44
N ASP A 178 7.68 -3.85 -3.69
CA ASP A 178 8.85 -3.09 -3.25
C ASP A 178 9.61 -2.49 -4.45
N HIS A 179 9.86 -3.30 -5.48
CA HIS A 179 10.50 -2.83 -6.71
C HIS A 179 9.69 -1.79 -7.50
N ARG A 180 8.36 -1.78 -7.36
CA ARG A 180 7.49 -0.77 -7.98
C ARG A 180 7.41 0.53 -7.18
N CYS A 181 7.74 0.48 -5.89
CA CYS A 181 7.72 1.65 -5.00
C CYS A 181 9.05 2.42 -4.96
N LEU A 182 10.14 1.84 -5.51
CA LEU A 182 11.47 2.44 -5.61
C LEU A 182 11.67 3.10 -6.97
#